data_AF-A0A447U456-F1
#
_entry.id   AF-A0A447U456-F1
#
_cell.length_a   1.000
_cell.length_b   1.000
_cell.length_c   1.000
_cell.angle_alpha   90.00
_cell.angle_beta   90.00
_cell.angle_gamma   90.00
#
_symmetry.space_group_name_H-M   'P 1'
#
loop_
_entity.id
_entity.type
_entity.pdbx_description
1 polymer ?
#
loop_
_entity_poly.entity_id
_entity_poly.type
_entity_poly.pdbx_seq_one_letter_code
_entity_poly.pdbx_strand_id
1 'polypeptide(L)'
;MGAMRTLGGNLPVFSELAEQNKIAAYNYPQGVLTQTLRASAAHQPGILSDIGIGTFVDPRQQGGKLNDVTKEDLIKLVEIDNKEYLYY
;
A
#
# COMPACT_ATOMS: atom_id res chain seq x y z
N MET A 1 10.62 -7.73 -16.33
CA MET A 1 11.27 -6.45 -15.95
C MET A 1 10.67 -6.03 -14.62
N GLY A 2 11.41 -6.18 -13.52
CA GLY A 2 10.87 -5.95 -12.17
C GLY A 2 10.69 -4.47 -11.92
N ALA A 3 9.45 -4.01 -11.73
CA ALA A 3 9.17 -2.64 -11.33
C ALA A 3 9.70 -2.44 -9.90
N MET A 4 10.68 -1.55 -9.74
CA MET A 4 11.17 -1.13 -8.42
C MET A 4 10.03 -0.39 -7.71
N ARG A 5 9.51 -0.97 -6.63
CA ARG A 5 8.44 -0.41 -5.79
C ARG A 5 9.07 0.14 -4.51
N THR A 6 8.81 1.40 -4.17
CA THR A 6 9.22 1.97 -2.89
C THR A 6 8.05 1.96 -1.93
N LEU A 7 8.32 1.56 -0.67
CA LEU A 7 7.32 1.43 0.40
C LEU A 7 7.59 2.43 1.54
N GLY A 8 8.27 3.55 1.29
CA GLY A 8 8.59 4.54 2.34
C GLY A 8 9.30 5.80 1.83
N GLY A 9 8.91 6.96 2.36
CA GLY A 9 9.22 8.31 1.82
C GLY A 9 10.45 9.02 2.36
N ASN A 10 11.49 8.33 2.84
CA ASN A 10 12.63 8.99 3.51
C ASN A 10 13.82 9.35 2.60
N LEU A 11 13.69 9.20 1.27
CA LEU A 11 14.76 9.56 0.33
C LEU A 11 14.21 10.49 -0.76
N PRO A 12 14.66 11.76 -0.81
CA PRO A 12 14.14 12.77 -1.74
C PRO A 12 14.16 12.35 -3.21
N VAL A 13 15.18 11.58 -3.62
CA VAL A 13 15.30 11.06 -4.99
C VAL A 13 14.10 10.18 -5.38
N PHE A 14 13.58 9.35 -4.46
CA PHE A 14 12.43 8.50 -4.78
C PHE A 14 11.13 9.30 -4.84
N SER A 15 10.98 10.32 -4.00
CA SER A 15 9.82 11.22 -4.07
C SER A 15 9.79 11.96 -5.40
N GLU A 16 10.92 12.51 -5.85
CA GLU A 16 11.01 13.19 -7.15
C GLU A 16 10.68 12.25 -8.32
N LEU A 17 11.21 11.01 -8.30
CA LEU A 17 10.89 10.03 -9.33
C LEU A 17 9.40 9.64 -9.32
N ALA A 18 8.78 9.55 -8.13
CA ALA A 18 7.36 9.26 -8.00
C ALA A 18 6.51 10.43 -8.53
N GLU A 19 6.83 11.68 -8.17
CA GLU A 19 6.15 12.89 -8.67
C GLU A 19 6.25 13.01 -10.19
N GLN A 20 7.41 12.65 -10.77
CA GLN A 20 7.63 12.63 -12.21
C GLN A 20 7.02 11.40 -12.91
N ASN A 21 6.23 10.57 -12.22
CA ASN A 21 5.64 9.33 -12.75
C ASN A 21 6.67 8.35 -13.35
N LYS A 22 7.92 8.36 -12.88
CA LYS A 22 9.00 7.49 -13.37
C LYS A 22 9.03 6.12 -12.69
N ILE A 23 8.44 6.02 -11.49
CA ILE A 23 8.34 4.77 -10.72
C ILE A 23 6.92 4.57 -10.19
N ALA A 24 6.52 3.31 -10.00
CA ALA A 24 5.33 2.99 -9.23
C ALA A 24 5.60 3.23 -7.74
N ALA A 25 4.68 3.89 -7.06
CA ALA A 25 4.86 4.35 -5.69
C ALA A 25 3.56 4.18 -4.89
N TYR A 26 3.69 3.51 -3.74
CA TYR A 26 2.61 3.30 -2.78
C TYR A 26 3.01 3.87 -1.43
N ASN A 27 2.03 4.38 -0.68
CA ASN A 27 2.21 4.81 0.69
C ASN A 27 1.31 4.02 1.63
N TYR A 28 1.95 3.18 2.44
CA TYR A 28 1.29 2.35 3.44
C TYR A 28 1.46 3.00 4.82
N PRO A 29 0.49 2.86 5.74
CA PRO A 29 0.72 3.21 7.14
C PRO A 29 1.95 2.46 7.68
N GLN A 30 2.89 3.16 8.31
CA GLN A 30 4.18 2.57 8.71
C GLN A 30 4.05 1.31 9.58
N GLY A 31 3.05 1.27 10.47
CA GLY A 31 2.73 0.09 11.28
C GLY A 31 2.27 -1.09 10.44
N VAL A 32 1.35 -0.85 9.50
CA VAL A 32 0.82 -1.86 8.56
C VAL A 32 1.94 -2.40 7.67
N LEU A 33 2.82 -1.53 7.15
CA LEU A 33 3.99 -1.95 6.38
C LEU A 33 4.87 -2.93 7.15
N THR A 34 5.21 -2.60 8.40
CA THR A 34 6.03 -3.47 9.25
C THR A 34 5.37 -4.83 9.50
N GLN A 35 4.05 -4.84 9.72
CA GLN A 35 3.28 -6.07 9.90
C GLN A 35 3.21 -6.91 8.61
N THR A 36 3.08 -6.27 7.45
CA THR A 36 3.05 -6.93 6.13
C THR A 36 4.40 -7.59 5.84
N LEU A 37 5.51 -6.91 6.14
CA LEU A 37 6.85 -7.50 6.04
C LEU A 37 7.01 -8.73 6.94
N ARG A 38 6.49 -8.68 8.16
CA ARG A 38 6.49 -9.83 9.09
C ARG A 38 5.64 -10.99 8.56
N ALA A 39 4.46 -10.70 8.02
CA ALA A 39 3.58 -11.70 7.42
C ALA A 39 4.26 -12.39 6.22
N SER A 40 4.90 -11.61 5.35
CA SER A 40 5.69 -12.12 4.23
C SER A 40 6.82 -13.05 4.68
N ALA A 41 7.55 -12.71 5.75
CA ALA A 41 8.59 -13.57 6.31
C ALA A 41 8.05 -14.93 6.81
N ALA A 42 6.78 -14.97 7.23
CA ALA A 42 6.07 -16.18 7.61
C ALA A 42 5.36 -16.88 6.43
N HIS A 43 5.57 -16.44 5.19
CA HIS A 43 4.86 -16.89 3.99
C HIS A 43 3.34 -16.75 4.06
N GLN A 44 2.86 -15.80 4.86
CA GLN A 44 1.44 -15.43 4.87
C GLN A 44 1.17 -14.54 3.65
N PRO A 45 -0.03 -14.64 3.06
CA PRO A 45 -0.35 -13.92 1.82
C PRO A 45 -0.58 -12.42 2.02
N GLY A 46 -0.83 -11.96 3.25
CA GLY A 46 -1.13 -10.57 3.59
C GLY A 46 -1.63 -10.42 5.03
N ILE A 47 -2.11 -9.23 5.39
CA ILE A 47 -2.70 -8.96 6.71
C ILE A 47 -4.06 -8.27 6.60
N LEU A 48 -4.91 -8.46 7.60
CA LEU A 48 -6.18 -7.75 7.74
C LEU A 48 -6.03 -6.65 8.80
N SER A 49 -6.43 -5.43 8.45
CA SER A 49 -6.43 -4.29 9.37
C SER A 49 -7.51 -3.29 8.97
N ASP A 50 -8.16 -2.68 9.95
CA ASP A 50 -9.10 -1.56 9.77
C ASP A 50 -8.39 -0.20 9.61
N ILE A 51 -7.08 -0.15 9.89
CA ILE A 51 -6.26 1.04 9.72
C ILE A 51 -6.28 1.45 8.25
N GLY A 52 -6.63 2.72 7.97
CA GLY A 52 -6.64 3.30 6.63
C GLY A 52 -8.03 3.37 5.98
N ILE A 53 -9.05 2.73 6.56
CA ILE A 53 -10.45 2.87 6.11
C ILE A 53 -10.85 4.35 6.11
N GLY A 54 -11.47 4.81 5.03
CA GLY A 54 -11.89 6.20 4.87
C GLY A 54 -10.76 7.19 4.59
N THR A 55 -9.51 6.74 4.41
CA THR A 55 -8.37 7.58 4.03
C THR A 55 -7.94 7.34 2.59
N PHE A 56 -6.88 8.01 2.13
CA PHE A 56 -6.33 7.78 0.78
C PHE A 56 -5.83 6.33 0.56
N VAL A 57 -5.58 5.60 1.64
CA VAL A 57 -5.18 4.19 1.62
C VAL A 57 -6.35 3.27 1.28
N ASP A 58 -7.58 3.70 1.56
CA ASP A 58 -8.80 2.97 1.24
C ASP A 58 -8.91 2.77 -0.29
N PRO A 59 -9.11 1.54 -0.79
CA PRO A 59 -9.22 1.27 -2.22
C PRO A 59 -10.43 1.93 -2.88
N ARG A 60 -11.42 2.38 -2.11
CA ARG A 60 -12.53 3.21 -2.61
C ARG A 60 -12.11 4.64 -2.96
N GLN A 61 -10.91 5.04 -2.55
CA GLN A 61 -10.31 6.35 -2.83
C GLN A 61 -9.10 6.19 -3.76
N GLN A 62 -7.87 6.23 -3.24
CA GLN A 62 -6.63 6.10 -4.03
C GLN A 62 -5.94 4.74 -3.85
N GLY A 63 -6.36 3.91 -2.89
CA GLY A 63 -5.72 2.60 -2.63
C GLY A 63 -4.24 2.72 -2.28
N GLY A 64 -3.83 3.82 -1.65
CA GLY A 64 -2.44 4.09 -1.27
C GLY A 64 -1.52 4.46 -2.44
N LYS A 65 -2.04 4.60 -3.66
CA LYS A 65 -1.26 4.95 -4.86
C LYS A 65 -0.87 6.41 -4.81
N LEU A 66 0.40 6.72 -5.07
CA LEU A 66 0.93 8.08 -4.98
C LEU A 66 0.95 8.85 -6.32
N ASN A 67 0.80 8.16 -7.44
CA ASN A 67 0.91 8.77 -8.77
C ASN A 67 0.13 8.00 -9.85
N ASP A 68 0.05 8.58 -11.04
CA ASP A 68 -0.75 8.04 -12.14
C ASP A 68 -0.15 6.78 -12.76
N VAL A 69 1.17 6.61 -12.76
CA VAL A 69 1.78 5.37 -13.29
C VAL A 69 1.51 4.14 -12.41
N THR A 70 1.11 4.35 -11.15
CA THR A 70 0.78 3.28 -10.21
C THR A 70 -0.64 2.78 -10.46
N LYS A 71 -0.79 1.59 -11.05
CA LYS A 71 -2.11 1.07 -11.45
C LYS A 71 -2.59 -0.14 -10.65
N GLU A 72 -1.69 -1.01 -10.22
CA GLU A 72 -2.03 -2.27 -9.56
C GLU A 72 -2.69 -2.03 -8.19
N ASP A 73 -3.78 -2.74 -7.93
CA ASP A 73 -4.48 -2.73 -6.64
C ASP A 73 -3.82 -3.71 -5.69
N LEU A 74 -3.13 -3.17 -4.67
CA LEU A 74 -2.49 -3.98 -3.63
C LEU A 74 -3.35 -4.13 -2.38
N ILE A 75 -4.32 -3.23 -2.18
CA ILE A 75 -5.17 -3.19 -0.99
C ILE A 75 -6.60 -3.52 -1.42
N LYS A 76 -7.25 -4.41 -0.68
CA LYS A 76 -8.64 -4.82 -0.95
C LYS A 76 -9.52 -4.58 0.26
N LEU A 77 -10.74 -4.12 0.04
CA LEU A 77 -11.76 -4.08 1.07
C LEU A 77 -12.33 -5.50 1.24
N VAL A 78 -12.38 -5.99 2.47
CA VAL A 78 -12.94 -7.29 2.84
C VAL A 78 -13.86 -7.09 4.03
N GLU A 79 -14.95 -7.85 4.09
CA GLU A 79 -15.87 -7.83 5.23
C GLU A 79 -15.81 -9.17 5.98
N ILE A 80 -15.66 -9.10 7.30
CA ILE A 80 -15.67 -10.24 8.21
C ILE A 80 -16.57 -9.88 9.40
N ASP A 81 -17.54 -10.73 9.72
CA ASP A 81 -18.48 -10.52 10.83
C ASP A 81 -19.19 -9.15 10.80
N ASN A 82 -19.61 -8.69 9.60
CA ASN A 82 -20.23 -7.38 9.35
C ASN A 82 -19.34 -6.17 9.69
N LYS A 83 -18.01 -6.36 9.66
CA LYS A 83 -17.02 -5.29 9.83
C LYS A 83 -16.10 -5.23 8.62
N GLU A 84 -15.87 -4.00 8.15
CA GLU A 84 -14.93 -3.73 7.07
C GLU A 84 -13.47 -3.80 7.56
N TYR A 85 -12.63 -4.41 6.74
CA TYR A 85 -11.19 -4.47 6.89
C TYR A 85 -10.52 -4.19 5.55
N LEU A 86 -9.30 -3.68 5.60
CA LEU A 86 -8.39 -3.64 4.47
C LEU A 86 -7.48 -4.86 4.55
N TYR A 87 -7.48 -5.64 3.48
CA TYR A 87 -6.51 -6.68 3.22
C TYR A 87 -5.33 -6.06 2.47
N TYR A 88 -4.20 -6.01 3.17
CA TYR A 88 -2.92 -5.47 2.70
C TYR A 88 -1.96 -6.58 2.26
#